data_AF-A0A2N8K826-F1
#
_entry.id   AF-A0A2N8K826-F1
#
_cell.length_a   1.000
_cell.length_b   1.000
_cell.length_c   1.000
_cell.angle_alpha   90.00
_cell.angle_beta   90.00
_cell.angle_gamma   90.00
#
_symmetry.space_group_name_H-M   'P 1'
#
loop_
_entity.id
_entity.type
_entity.pdbx_description
1 polymer ?
#
loop_
_entity_poly.entity_id
_entity_poly.type
_entity_poly.pdbx_seq_one_letter_code
_entity_poly.pdbx_strand_id
1 'polypeptide(L)'
;VMTGANSAVGLRSMPVRYLFLDEVDGYPLDVEGEGDAISLAEARTRTFARRKILIVSTPTIAGASAVEREFEASDQRRYFVPCPHCDHRQWLRFEQLRWERGQPETAAYICEGCGEPIAEHHKTWMLDNG
;
A
#
# COMPACT_ATOMS: atom_id res chain seq x y z
N VAL A 1 3.27 8.62 -18.64
CA VAL A 1 3.99 7.43 -19.15
C VAL A 1 3.68 6.29 -18.23
N MET A 2 3.46 5.10 -18.78
CA MET A 2 3.26 3.87 -18.02
C MET A 2 4.27 2.85 -18.56
N THR A 3 4.99 2.17 -17.67
CA THR A 3 5.99 1.16 -18.02
C THR A 3 5.98 0.07 -16.97
N GLY A 4 6.35 -1.15 -17.35
CA GLY A 4 6.56 -2.24 -16.40
C GLY A 4 7.86 -2.09 -15.64
N ALA A 5 7.88 -2.59 -14.39
CA ALA A 5 9.06 -2.60 -13.52
C ALA A 5 10.22 -3.46 -14.05
N ASN A 6 9.93 -4.41 -14.95
CA ASN A 6 10.92 -5.29 -15.57
C ASN A 6 11.63 -4.65 -16.78
N SER A 7 11.29 -3.42 -17.17
CA SER A 7 11.89 -2.75 -18.32
C SER A 7 12.86 -1.66 -17.88
N ALA A 8 14.15 -1.96 -17.90
CA ALA A 8 15.19 -1.03 -17.49
C ALA A 8 15.15 0.25 -18.38
N VAL A 9 15.00 0.06 -19.70
CA VAL A 9 14.82 1.15 -20.67
C VAL A 9 13.63 2.03 -20.32
N GLY A 10 12.49 1.43 -19.97
CA GLY A 10 11.29 2.16 -19.57
C GLY A 10 11.51 3.01 -18.33
N LEU A 11 12.13 2.43 -17.29
CA LEU A 11 12.42 3.09 -16.02
C LEU A 11 13.45 4.22 -16.13
N ARG A 12 14.33 4.20 -17.14
CA ARG A 12 15.32 5.25 -17.38
C ARG A 12 14.93 6.30 -18.42
N SER A 13 13.86 6.05 -19.17
CA SER A 13 13.54 6.75 -20.43
C SER A 13 13.50 8.28 -20.33
N MET A 14 12.75 8.84 -19.38
CA MET A 14 12.55 10.29 -19.29
C MET A 14 12.43 10.79 -17.84
N PRO A 15 12.73 12.07 -17.58
CA PRO A 15 12.47 12.68 -16.29
C PRO A 15 10.97 12.71 -15.96
N VAL A 16 10.61 12.46 -14.70
CA VAL A 16 9.21 12.50 -14.22
C VAL A 16 9.10 13.30 -12.93
N ARG A 17 8.14 14.21 -12.85
CA ARG A 17 7.91 15.01 -11.63
C ARG A 17 7.09 14.27 -10.57
N TYR A 18 6.12 13.48 -11.03
CA TYR A 18 5.21 12.71 -10.21
C TYR A 18 5.38 11.24 -10.57
N LEU A 19 5.83 10.44 -9.61
CA LEU A 19 6.12 9.03 -9.77
C LEU A 19 5.13 8.21 -8.94
N PHE A 20 4.54 7.20 -9.56
CA PHE A 20 3.61 6.27 -8.94
C PHE A 20 4.16 4.87 -9.19
N LEU A 21 4.46 4.15 -8.12
CA LEU A 21 4.95 2.78 -8.13
C LEU A 21 3.93 1.93 -7.38
N ASP A 22 3.26 1.05 -8.12
CA ASP A 22 2.23 0.15 -7.59
C ASP A 22 2.75 -1.27 -7.54
N GLU A 23 2.27 -2.04 -6.56
CA GLU A 23 2.69 -3.43 -6.27
C GLU A 23 4.22 -3.63 -6.14
N VAL A 24 4.92 -2.69 -5.49
CA VAL A 24 6.39 -2.68 -5.48
C VAL A 24 7.06 -3.90 -4.83
N ASP A 25 6.37 -4.64 -3.96
CA ASP A 25 6.90 -5.90 -3.43
C ASP A 25 7.02 -7.00 -4.49
N GLY A 26 6.34 -6.87 -5.63
CA GLY A 26 6.48 -7.76 -6.79
C GLY A 26 7.61 -7.35 -7.73
N TYR A 27 8.34 -6.26 -7.45
CA TYR A 27 9.35 -5.75 -8.36
C TYR A 27 10.65 -6.57 -8.28
N PRO A 28 11.38 -6.71 -9.39
CA PRO A 28 12.69 -7.34 -9.37
C PRO A 28 13.69 -6.48 -8.57
N LEU A 29 14.52 -7.14 -7.78
CA LEU A 29 15.63 -6.52 -7.05
C LEU A 29 16.77 -6.08 -7.96
N ASP A 30 16.81 -6.60 -9.19
CA ASP A 30 17.74 -6.20 -10.23
C ASP A 30 17.03 -6.22 -11.58
N VAL A 31 17.02 -5.07 -12.26
CA VAL A 31 16.46 -4.93 -13.62
C VAL A 31 17.62 -4.92 -14.61
N GLU A 32 17.83 -6.04 -15.31
CA GLU A 32 18.82 -6.17 -16.39
C GLU A 32 20.27 -5.80 -15.97
N GLY A 33 20.66 -6.03 -14.72
CA GLY A 33 22.00 -5.73 -14.19
C GLY A 33 22.20 -4.27 -13.77
N GLU A 34 21.13 -3.49 -13.68
CA GLU A 34 21.17 -2.05 -13.41
C GLU A 34 20.73 -1.66 -11.99
N GLY A 35 20.47 -2.64 -11.13
CA GLY A 35 19.97 -2.45 -9.78
C GLY A 35 18.45 -2.46 -9.69
N ASP A 36 17.93 -2.10 -8.52
CA ASP A 36 16.52 -2.29 -8.20
C ASP A 36 15.61 -1.29 -8.96
N ALA A 37 14.42 -1.77 -9.32
CA ALA A 37 13.46 -1.01 -10.12
C ALA A 37 13.02 0.32 -9.47
N ILE A 38 12.92 0.35 -8.14
CA ILE A 38 12.48 1.53 -7.39
C ILE A 38 13.54 2.63 -7.53
N SER A 39 14.81 2.33 -7.22
CA SER A 39 15.93 3.27 -7.33
C SER A 39 16.08 3.83 -8.75
N LEU A 40 15.92 2.98 -9.77
CA LEU A 40 15.97 3.41 -11.17
C LEU A 40 14.86 4.42 -11.49
N ALA A 41 13.63 4.15 -11.04
CA ALA A 41 12.49 5.03 -11.22
C ALA A 41 12.65 6.35 -10.43
N GLU A 42 13.06 6.29 -9.18
CA GLU A 42 13.26 7.47 -8.33
C GLU A 42 14.31 8.42 -8.92
N ALA A 43 15.36 7.88 -9.54
CA ALA A 43 16.39 8.68 -10.18
C ALA A 43 15.83 9.60 -11.29
N ARG A 44 14.67 9.25 -11.88
CA ARG A 44 13.99 10.08 -12.90
C ARG A 44 13.36 11.35 -12.33
N THR A 45 13.21 11.43 -11.02
CA THR A 45 12.60 12.57 -10.34
C THR A 45 13.60 13.65 -9.91
N ARG A 46 14.91 13.37 -10.01
CA ARG A 46 16.00 14.20 -9.45
C ARG A 46 16.05 15.63 -9.99
N THR A 47 15.64 15.84 -11.25
CA THR A 47 15.65 17.17 -11.88
C THR A 47 14.55 18.11 -11.35
N PHE A 48 13.57 17.59 -10.60
CA PHE A 48 12.44 18.36 -10.08
C PHE A 48 12.58 18.58 -8.56
N ALA A 49 12.80 19.84 -8.16
CA ALA A 49 12.88 20.21 -6.74
C ALA A 49 11.57 19.91 -5.96
N ARG A 50 10.40 20.08 -6.59
CA ARG A 50 9.08 19.76 -6.02
C ARG A 50 8.49 18.52 -6.69
N ARG A 51 9.15 17.38 -6.47
CA ARG A 51 8.69 16.05 -6.89
C ARG A 51 7.73 15.43 -5.88
N LYS A 52 6.91 14.47 -6.32
CA LYS A 52 6.11 13.59 -5.46
C LYS A 52 6.30 12.15 -5.91
N ILE A 53 6.56 11.25 -4.96
CA ILE A 53 6.69 9.81 -5.18
C ILE A 53 5.61 9.14 -4.34
N LEU A 54 4.81 8.27 -4.96
CA LEU A 54 3.83 7.42 -4.28
C LEU A 54 4.24 5.97 -4.51
N ILE A 55 4.45 5.25 -3.41
CA ILE A 55 4.84 3.85 -3.37
C ILE A 55 3.70 3.08 -2.69
N VAL A 56 3.14 2.10 -3.39
CA VAL A 56 2.00 1.31 -2.93
C VAL A 56 2.32 -0.16 -3.10
N SER A 57 2.05 -0.95 -2.06
CA SER A 57 2.05 -2.41 -2.14
C SER A 57 1.41 -3.00 -0.88
N THR A 58 1.18 -4.31 -0.90
CA THR A 58 0.89 -5.12 0.28
C THR A 58 2.19 -5.76 0.74
N PRO A 59 2.66 -5.54 1.99
CA PRO A 59 3.86 -6.20 2.48
C PRO A 59 3.78 -7.72 2.32
N THR A 60 4.81 -8.34 1.76
CA THR A 60 4.85 -9.78 1.46
C THR A 60 5.73 -10.56 2.43
N ILE A 61 7.05 -10.35 2.37
CA ILE A 61 8.04 -11.07 3.18
C ILE A 61 8.69 -10.08 4.15
N ALA A 62 8.50 -10.29 5.45
CA ALA A 62 9.10 -9.45 6.49
C ALA A 62 10.64 -9.41 6.34
N GLY A 63 11.20 -8.20 6.41
CA GLY A 63 12.63 -7.93 6.23
C GLY A 63 13.12 -7.92 4.77
N ALA A 64 12.28 -8.30 3.81
CA ALA A 64 12.58 -8.23 2.37
C ALA A 64 11.58 -7.36 1.58
N SER A 65 10.42 -7.05 2.18
CA SER A 65 9.38 -6.22 1.57
C SER A 65 9.89 -4.81 1.29
N ALA A 66 9.75 -4.37 0.05
CA ALA A 66 10.16 -3.04 -0.35
C ALA A 66 9.25 -1.99 0.30
N VAL A 67 7.93 -2.20 0.27
CA VAL A 67 6.98 -1.27 0.90
C VAL A 67 7.15 -1.22 2.42
N GLU A 68 7.53 -2.32 3.07
CA GLU A 68 7.84 -2.36 4.50
C GLU A 68 9.03 -1.47 4.83
N ARG A 69 10.15 -1.62 4.10
CA ARG A 69 11.33 -0.77 4.26
C ARG A 69 11.01 0.71 4.06
N GLU A 70 10.24 1.05 3.03
CA GLU A 70 9.83 2.45 2.79
C GLU A 70 8.90 2.97 3.91
N PHE A 71 8.02 2.12 4.44
CA PHE A 71 7.17 2.45 5.57
C PHE A 71 7.98 2.69 6.85
N GLU A 72 8.93 1.81 7.18
CA GLU A 72 9.80 1.93 8.36
C GLU A 72 10.65 3.21 8.34
N ALA A 73 11.09 3.65 7.17
CA ALA A 73 11.84 4.89 6.97
C ALA A 73 10.97 6.17 7.03
N SER A 74 9.65 6.03 7.11
CA SER A 74 8.69 7.14 7.14
C SER A 74 8.26 7.52 8.57
N ASP A 75 7.29 8.43 8.70
CA ASP A 75 6.64 8.76 9.98
C ASP A 75 5.55 7.74 10.39
N GLN A 76 5.42 6.65 9.64
CA GLN A 76 4.64 5.45 9.98
C GLN A 76 3.17 5.73 10.31
N ARG A 77 2.58 6.73 9.65
CA ARG A 77 1.16 7.06 9.86
C ARG A 77 0.25 5.91 9.43
N ARG A 78 -0.85 5.77 10.17
CA ARG A 78 -1.95 4.85 9.86
C ARG A 78 -3.20 5.64 9.52
N TYR A 79 -4.00 5.09 8.63
CA TYR A 79 -5.31 5.62 8.27
C TYR A 79 -6.36 4.98 9.19
N PHE A 80 -7.10 5.81 9.92
CA PHE A 80 -8.03 5.38 10.97
C PHE A 80 -9.46 5.67 10.58
N VAL A 81 -10.25 4.61 10.42
CA VAL A 81 -11.68 4.66 10.11
C VAL A 81 -12.53 4.46 11.37
N PRO A 82 -13.69 5.13 11.50
CA PRO A 82 -14.61 4.91 12.62
C PRO A 82 -15.40 3.61 12.48
N CYS A 83 -15.72 2.97 13.60
CA CYS A 83 -16.73 1.91 13.64
C CYS A 83 -18.15 2.50 13.49
N PRO A 84 -19.01 1.95 12.61
CA PRO A 84 -20.38 2.45 12.44
C PRO A 84 -21.30 2.19 13.65
N HIS A 85 -20.87 1.35 14.59
CA HIS A 85 -21.67 0.96 15.76
C HIS A 85 -21.28 1.73 17.03
N CYS A 86 -20.02 2.14 17.16
CA CYS A 86 -19.49 2.73 18.41
C CYS A 86 -18.50 3.88 18.23
N ASP A 87 -18.27 4.34 16.99
CA ASP A 87 -17.34 5.41 16.62
C ASP A 87 -15.85 5.21 17.00
N HIS A 88 -15.48 4.02 17.48
CA HIS A 88 -14.09 3.70 17.77
C HIS A 88 -13.22 3.81 16.50
N ARG A 89 -12.23 4.70 16.54
CA ARG A 89 -11.28 4.97 15.44
C ARG A 89 -10.18 3.91 15.44
N GLN A 90 -10.12 3.10 14.39
CA GLN A 90 -9.16 2.01 14.26
C GLN A 90 -8.56 1.98 12.85
N TRP A 91 -7.30 1.58 12.75
CA TRP A 91 -6.71 1.23 11.46
C TRP A 91 -6.99 -0.25 11.21
N LEU A 92 -7.31 -0.61 9.96
CA LEU A 92 -7.79 -1.95 9.67
C LEU A 92 -6.65 -2.96 9.72
N ARG A 93 -6.84 -4.01 10.54
CA ARG A 93 -5.94 -5.14 10.70
C ARG A 93 -6.53 -6.38 10.06
N PHE A 94 -5.76 -7.11 9.25
CA PHE A 94 -6.28 -8.28 8.57
C PHE A 94 -6.76 -9.37 9.55
N GLU A 95 -6.16 -9.46 10.74
CA GLU A 95 -6.55 -10.40 11.80
C GLU A 95 -7.97 -10.14 12.35
N GLN A 96 -8.50 -8.93 12.15
CA GLN A 96 -9.87 -8.56 12.51
C GLN A 96 -10.87 -8.87 11.39
N LEU A 97 -10.41 -9.13 10.17
CA LEU A 97 -11.26 -9.68 9.10
C LEU A 97 -11.48 -11.17 9.37
N ARG A 98 -12.70 -11.56 9.74
CA ARG A 98 -13.03 -12.94 10.11
C ARG A 98 -14.18 -13.45 9.26
N TRP A 99 -14.13 -14.74 8.94
CA TRP A 99 -15.17 -15.45 8.21
C TRP A 99 -15.21 -16.91 8.67
N GLU A 100 -16.35 -17.55 8.49
CA GLU A 100 -16.49 -18.99 8.68
C GLU A 100 -15.71 -19.76 7.62
N ARG A 101 -15.01 -20.82 8.04
CA ARG A 101 -14.16 -21.59 7.14
C ARG A 101 -14.99 -22.20 6.00
N GLY A 102 -14.60 -21.87 4.77
CA GLY A 102 -15.28 -22.32 3.55
C GLY A 102 -16.47 -21.47 3.14
N GLN A 103 -16.79 -20.40 3.89
CA GLN A 103 -17.91 -19.48 3.64
C GLN A 103 -17.40 -18.03 3.58
N PRO A 104 -16.69 -17.62 2.50
CA PRO A 104 -16.15 -16.26 2.37
C PRO A 104 -17.22 -15.15 2.42
N GLU A 105 -18.47 -15.46 2.11
CA GLU A 105 -19.62 -14.56 2.19
C GLU A 105 -19.96 -14.11 3.63
N THR A 106 -19.47 -14.84 4.63
CA THR A 106 -19.65 -14.49 6.05
C THR A 106 -18.58 -13.51 6.55
N ALA A 107 -17.71 -13.03 5.66
CA ALA A 107 -16.64 -12.10 6.02
C ALA A 107 -17.18 -10.81 6.62
N ALA A 108 -16.71 -10.50 7.82
CA ALA A 108 -16.96 -9.25 8.52
C ALA A 108 -15.67 -8.79 9.22
N TYR A 109 -15.51 -7.48 9.32
CA TYR A 109 -14.45 -6.89 10.13
C TYR A 109 -14.92 -6.76 11.57
N ILE A 110 -14.23 -7.35 12.53
CA ILE A 110 -14.59 -7.27 13.94
C ILE A 110 -14.03 -5.99 14.55
N CYS A 111 -14.89 -5.13 15.08
CA CYS A 111 -14.46 -3.89 15.71
C CYS A 111 -13.57 -4.14 16.95
N GLU A 112 -12.43 -3.47 17.05
CA GLU A 112 -11.54 -3.57 18.23
C GLU A 112 -12.11 -2.93 19.49
N GLY A 113 -13.06 -1.99 19.36
CA GLY A 113 -13.67 -1.28 20.48
C GLY A 113 -14.89 -1.99 21.07
N CYS A 114 -15.87 -2.37 20.23
CA CYS A 114 -17.12 -2.98 20.69
C CYS A 114 -17.26 -4.47 20.36
N GLY A 115 -16.39 -5.05 19.54
CA GLY A 115 -16.48 -6.45 19.12
C GLY A 115 -17.58 -6.77 18.10
N GLU A 116 -18.42 -5.79 17.74
CA GLU A 116 -19.48 -5.99 16.75
C GLU A 116 -18.91 -6.24 15.34
N PRO A 117 -19.51 -7.15 14.55
CA PRO A 117 -19.13 -7.36 13.17
C PRO A 117 -19.56 -6.18 12.29
N ILE A 118 -18.63 -5.74 11.45
CA ILE A 118 -18.83 -4.69 10.45
C ILE A 118 -18.87 -5.37 9.08
N ALA A 119 -20.06 -5.39 8.47
CA ALA A 119 -20.25 -5.91 7.12
C ALA A 119 -19.73 -4.93 6.05
N GLU A 120 -19.39 -5.45 4.86
CA GLU A 120 -18.77 -4.69 3.77
C GLU A 120 -19.57 -3.45 3.33
N HIS A 121 -20.90 -3.45 3.47
CA HIS A 121 -21.73 -2.30 3.08
C HIS A 121 -21.46 -1.04 3.92
N HIS A 122 -20.83 -1.17 5.10
CA HIS A 122 -20.40 -0.02 5.90
C HIS A 122 -19.09 0.61 5.40
N LYS A 123 -18.33 -0.06 4.53
CA LYS A 123 -17.00 0.37 4.08
C LYS A 123 -16.98 1.79 3.52
N THR A 124 -17.92 2.13 2.64
CA THR A 124 -17.98 3.47 2.04
C THR A 124 -18.14 4.54 3.13
N TRP A 125 -19.07 4.33 4.07
CA TRP A 125 -19.27 5.24 5.18
C TRP A 125 -18.01 5.34 6.07
N MET A 126 -17.34 4.23 6.34
CA MET A 126 -16.10 4.22 7.12
C MET A 126 -15.00 5.04 6.47
N LEU A 127 -14.78 4.86 5.17
CA LEU A 127 -13.78 5.60 4.40
C LEU A 127 -14.12 7.10 4.31
N ASP A 128 -15.39 7.45 4.16
CA ASP A 128 -15.83 8.85 4.11
C ASP A 128 -15.70 9.57 5.47
N ASN A 129 -15.64 8.83 6.59
CA ASN A 129 -15.62 9.39 7.95
C ASN A 129 -14.28 9.22 8.69
N GLY A 130 -13.25 8.65 8.06
CA GLY A 130 -11.94 8.57 8.69
C GLY A 130 -10.83 8.26 7.72
#